data_AF-A0A6X8DWF0-F1
#
_entry.id   AF-A0A6X8DWF0-F1
#
_cell.length_a   1.000
_cell.length_b   1.000
_cell.length_c   1.000
_cell.angle_alpha   90.00
_cell.angle_beta   90.00
_cell.angle_gamma   90.00
#
_symmetry.space_group_name_H-M   'P 1'
#
loop_
_entity.id
_entity.type
_entity.pdbx_description
1 polymer ?
#
loop_
_entity_poly.entity_id
_entity_poly.type
_entity_poly.pdbx_seq_one_letter_code
_entity_poly.pdbx_strand_id
1 'polypeptide(L)' 'MLSPPALRAAIQGERLIMNKTLNALVCRHARNLLLAQGWPEETDVDQRNPNYPGWISIYVRLDA' A
#
# COMPACT_ATOMS: atom_id res chain seq x y z
N MET A 1 2.33 -16.66 30.03
CA MET A 1 2.82 -17.16 28.73
C MET A 1 1.64 -17.20 27.77
N LEU A 2 1.78 -16.64 26.56
CA LEU A 2 0.73 -16.74 25.53
C LEU A 2 0.66 -18.18 25.01
N SER A 3 -0.55 -18.68 24.75
CA SER A 3 -0.72 -19.96 24.06
C SER A 3 -0.20 -19.83 22.61
N PRO A 4 0.29 -20.92 21.98
CA PRO A 4 0.82 -20.87 20.62
C PRO A 4 -0.13 -20.22 19.58
N PRO A 5 -1.47 -20.42 19.63
CA PRO A 5 -2.40 -19.72 18.73
C PRO A 5 -2.49 -18.21 18.98
N ALA A 6 -2.48 -17.79 20.25
CA ALA A 6 -2.56 -16.37 20.62
C ALA A 6 -1.29 -15.61 20.21
N LEU A 7 -0.12 -16.25 20.34
CA LEU A 7 1.14 -15.71 19.83
C LEU A 7 1.12 -15.55 18.31
N ARG A 8 0.58 -16.54 17.58
CA ARG A 8 0.46 -16.49 16.12
C ARG A 8 -0.45 -15.36 15.66
N ALA A 9 -1.59 -15.18 16.33
CA ALA A 9 -2.54 -14.11 16.03
C ALA A 9 -1.92 -12.72 16.28
N ALA A 10 -1.18 -12.54 17.38
CA ALA A 10 -0.48 -11.29 17.69
C ALA A 10 0.57 -10.94 16.62
N ILE A 11 1.44 -11.89 16.27
CA ILE A 11 2.46 -11.72 15.23
C ILE A 11 1.81 -11.37 13.88
N GLN A 12 0.68 -12.01 13.56
CA GLN A 12 -0.02 -11.77 12.31
C GLN A 12 -0.73 -10.40 12.28
N GLY A 13 -1.23 -9.94 13.42
CA GLY A 13 -1.76 -8.59 13.61
C GLY A 13 -0.69 -7.51 13.46
N GLU A 14 0.47 -7.67 14.10
CA GLU A 14 1.61 -6.76 13.95
C GLU A 14 2.10 -6.71 12.49
N ARG A 15 2.20 -7.86 11.83
CA ARG A 15 2.60 -7.95 10.42
C ARG A 15 1.59 -7.26 9.50
N LEU A 16 0.29 -7.35 9.79
CA LEU A 16 -0.75 -6.66 9.04
C LEU A 16 -0.63 -5.14 9.19
N ILE A 17 -0.37 -4.64 10.40
CA ILE A 17 -0.17 -3.21 10.66
C ILE A 17 1.07 -2.69 9.93
N MET A 18 2.20 -3.41 10.03
CA MET A 18 3.44 -3.07 9.33
C MET A 18 3.22 -2.96 7.82
N ASN A 19 2.49 -3.91 7.23
CA ASN A 19 2.19 -3.92 5.81
C ASN A 19 1.32 -2.72 5.39
N LYS A 20 0.30 -2.36 6.18
CA LYS A 20 -0.53 -1.16 5.91
C LYS A 20 0.30 0.13 5.93
N THR A 21 1.17 0.29 6.94
CA THR A 21 2.03 1.47 7.05
C THR A 21 2.99 1.57 5.88
N LEU A 22 3.65 0.46 5.51
CA LEU A 22 4.54 0.41 4.36
C LEU A 22 3.80 0.74 3.06
N ASN A 23 2.61 0.16 2.85
CA ASN A 23 1.82 0.42 1.65
C ASN A 23 1.42 1.89 1.53
N ALA A 24 1.01 2.53 2.64
CA ALA A 24 0.68 3.95 2.66
C ALA A 24 1.87 4.83 2.29
N LEU A 25 3.08 4.50 2.76
CA LEU A 25 4.30 5.23 2.41
C LEU A 25 4.65 5.08 0.93
N VAL A 26 4.55 3.86 0.39
CA VAL A 26 4.78 3.60 -1.03
C VAL A 26 3.76 4.33 -1.91
N CYS A 27 2.46 4.26 -1.58
CA CYS A 27 1.42 4.98 -2.34
C CYS A 27 1.66 6.49 -2.31
N ARG A 28 2.00 7.06 -1.14
CA ARG A 28 2.32 8.49 -1.03
C ARG A 28 3.54 8.86 -1.87
N HIS A 29 4.60 8.06 -1.82
CA HIS A 29 5.81 8.32 -2.60
C HIS A 29 5.55 8.25 -4.10
N ALA A 30 4.85 7.21 -4.56
CA ALA A 30 4.46 7.06 -5.95
C ALA A 30 3.59 8.23 -6.44
N ARG A 31 2.58 8.67 -5.66
CA ARG A 31 1.77 9.84 -6.00
C ARG A 31 2.63 11.10 -6.14
N ASN A 32 3.55 11.35 -5.20
CA ASN A 32 4.46 12.49 -5.28
C ASN A 32 5.35 12.44 -6.54
N LEU A 33 5.85 11.25 -6.90
CA LEU A 33 6.63 11.06 -8.12
C LEU A 33 5.79 11.37 -9.36
N LEU A 34 4.56 10.83 -9.45
CA LEU A 34 3.66 11.05 -10.58
C LEU A 34 3.33 12.53 -10.74
N LEU A 35 2.98 13.22 -9.66
CA LEU A 35 2.75 14.67 -9.65
C LEU A 35 3.97 15.45 -10.14
N ALA A 36 5.18 15.09 -9.68
CA ALA A 36 6.42 15.73 -10.14
C ALA A 36 6.72 15.49 -11.63
N GLN A 37 6.16 14.42 -12.21
CA GLN A 37 6.24 14.10 -13.64
C GLN A 37 5.09 14.73 -14.46
N GLY A 38 4.23 15.54 -13.84
CA GLY A 38 3.12 16.22 -14.51
C GLY A 38 1.87 15.37 -14.72
N TRP A 39 1.72 14.26 -13.99
CA TRP A 39 0.48 13.48 -14.02
C TRP A 39 -0.67 14.24 -13.32
N PRO A 40 -1.93 13.97 -13.69
CA PRO A 40 -3.09 14.63 -13.09
C PRO A 40 -3.17 14.42 -11.57
N GLU A 41 -3.68 15.40 -10.83
CA GLU A 41 -3.82 15.31 -9.38
C GLU A 41 -4.83 14.24 -8.96
N GLU A 42 -5.81 13.94 -9.82
CA GLU A 42 -6.81 12.89 -9.59
C GLU A 42 -6.24 11.47 -9.81
N THR A 43 -4.93 11.34 -10.06
CA THR A 43 -4.27 10.04 -10.18
C THR A 43 -4.28 9.29 -8.85
N ASP A 44 -4.94 8.14 -8.82
CA ASP A 44 -4.97 7.28 -7.65
C ASP A 44 -3.91 6.18 -7.73
N VAL A 45 -3.35 5.80 -6.57
CA VAL A 45 -2.29 4.79 -6.46
C VAL A 45 -2.60 3.83 -5.33
N ASP A 46 -2.62 2.54 -5.64
CA ASP A 46 -3.02 1.49 -4.71
C ASP A 46 -2.08 0.27 -4.79
N GLN A 47 -1.92 -0.46 -3.69
CA GLN A 47 -1.24 -1.75 -3.62
C GLN A 47 -2.25 -2.84 -3.27
N ARG A 48 -3.02 -3.27 -4.29
CA ARG A 48 -4.15 -4.19 -4.08
C ARG A 48 -3.75 -5.64 -3.83
N ASN A 49 -2.59 -6.07 -4.31
CA ASN A 49 -2.23 -7.49 -4.27
C ASN A 49 -1.17 -7.77 -3.20
N PRO A 50 -1.56 -8.37 -2.05
CA PRO A 50 -0.61 -8.72 -1.00
C PRO A 50 0.37 -9.85 -1.40
N ASN A 51 0.09 -10.59 -2.47
CA ASN A 51 0.98 -11.65 -2.97
C ASN A 51 2.16 -11.11 -3.78
N TYR A 52 2.08 -9.85 -4.24
CA TYR A 52 3.14 -9.19 -5.02
C TYR A 52 3.50 -7.85 -4.36
N PRO A 53 4.16 -7.88 -3.19
CA PRO A 53 4.56 -6.65 -2.50
C PRO A 53 5.43 -5.78 -3.39
N GLY A 54 5.13 -4.48 -3.45
CA GLY A 54 5.82 -3.51 -4.29
C GLY A 54 5.20 -3.28 -5.68
N TRP A 55 4.22 -4.09 -6.09
CA TRP A 55 3.43 -3.80 -7.30
C TRP A 55 2.41 -2.72 -7.00
N ILE A 56 2.49 -1.60 -7.72
CA ILE A 56 1.54 -0.49 -7.61
C ILE A 56 0.57 -0.51 -8.80
N SER A 57 -0.71 -0.28 -8.51
CA SER A 57 -1.74 0.01 -9.50
C SER A 57 -1.92 1.52 -9.57
N ILE A 58 -1.91 2.08 -10.78
CA ILE A 58 -2.12 3.51 -11.02
C ILE A 58 -3.42 3.66 -11.81
N TYR A 59 -4.32 4.50 -11.31
CA TYR A 59 -5.60 4.81 -11.96
C TYR A 59 -5.62 6.29 -12.32
N VAL A 60 -5.76 6.58 -13.61
CA VAL A 60 -5.91 7.95 -14.13
C VAL A 60 -7.30 8.09 -14.71
N ARG A 61 -7.97 9.20 -14.40
CA ARG A 61 -9.16 9.59 -15.13
C ARG A 61 -8.73 10.29 -16.41
N LEU A 62 -9.09 9.69 -17.54
CA LEU A 62 -8.91 10.32 -18.84
C LEU A 62 -10.18 11.13 -19.12
N ASP A 63 -10.06 12.44 -19.25
CA ASP A 63 -11.12 13.25 -19.83
C ASP A 63 -11.11 13.01 -21.35
N ALA A 64 -12.26 12.61 -21.91
CA ALA A 64 -12.44 12.23 -23.32
C ALA A 64 -12.65 13.43 -24.24
#